data_AF-A0A2D9M8D0-F1
#
_entry.id   AF-A0A2D9M8D0-F1
#
_cell.length_a   1.000
_cell.length_b   1.000
_cell.length_c   1.000
_cell.angle_alpha   90.00
_cell.angle_beta   90.00
_cell.angle_gamma   90.00
#
_symmetry.space_group_name_H-M   'P 1'
#
loop_
_entity.id
_entity.type
_entity.pdbx_description
1 polymer ?
#
loop_
_entity_poly.entity_id
_entity_poly.type
_entity_poly.pdbx_seq_one_letter_code
_entity_poly.pdbx_strand_id
1 'polypeptide(L)'
;MKAVVLGRSRIVGMPMALLLAAKGADATVTVVHSRTTDIESHCRGADLIVAAVGRPEMVKAAWVKTGAIIVDVGINRVEDSSEKGYRLCGDVEEDAHSVASYMTPVPGGVGPMTIAMLMSNTVRAAEMRKTS
;
A
#
# COMPACT_ATOMS: atom_id res chain seq x y z
N MET A 1 12.30 -6.18 -9.94
CA MET A 1 10.91 -6.41 -9.48
C MET A 1 9.98 -5.43 -10.17
N LYS A 2 8.80 -5.84 -10.62
CA LYS A 2 7.74 -4.96 -11.13
C LYS A 2 6.84 -4.52 -9.98
N ALA A 3 6.78 -3.23 -9.71
CA ALA A 3 5.91 -2.67 -8.67
C ALA A 3 4.83 -1.79 -9.28
N VAL A 4 3.61 -1.92 -8.78
CA VAL A 4 2.48 -1.02 -9.08
C VAL A 4 2.12 -0.25 -7.83
N VAL A 5 2.08 1.07 -7.93
CA VAL A 5 1.60 1.94 -6.86
C VAL A 5 0.25 2.53 -7.31
N LEU A 6 -0.82 2.06 -6.68
CA LEU A 6 -2.18 2.57 -6.88
C LEU A 6 -2.37 3.80 -6.00
N GLY A 7 -2.41 4.97 -6.63
CA GLY A 7 -2.50 6.26 -5.96
C GLY A 7 -1.23 7.09 -6.16
N ARG A 8 -1.42 8.41 -6.29
CA ARG A 8 -0.34 9.38 -6.52
C ARG A 8 -0.39 10.56 -5.54
N SER A 9 -0.86 10.30 -4.32
CA SER A 9 -0.89 11.30 -3.27
C SER A 9 0.54 11.73 -2.88
N ARG A 10 0.67 12.93 -2.34
CA ARG A 10 1.97 13.44 -1.84
C ARG A 10 2.43 12.75 -0.56
N ILE A 11 1.51 12.12 0.17
CA ILE A 11 1.76 11.53 1.49
C ILE A 11 2.08 10.03 1.43
N VAL A 12 1.64 9.32 0.38
CA VAL A 12 1.87 7.87 0.24
C VAL A 12 2.37 7.52 -1.16
N GLY A 13 1.53 7.73 -2.18
CA GLY A 13 1.76 7.18 -3.51
C GLY A 13 3.06 7.65 -4.18
N MET A 14 3.26 8.97 -4.30
CA MET A 14 4.46 9.51 -4.94
C MET A 14 5.75 9.22 -4.17
N PRO A 15 5.82 9.41 -2.83
CA PRO A 15 6.99 8.99 -2.06
C PRO A 15 7.30 7.50 -2.23
N MET A 16 6.30 6.62 -2.22
CA MET A 16 6.51 5.19 -2.36
C MET A 16 7.07 4.82 -3.73
N ALA A 17 6.55 5.44 -4.79
CA ALA A 17 7.05 5.23 -6.15
C ALA A 17 8.54 5.61 -6.26
N LEU A 18 8.94 6.72 -5.65
CA LEU A 18 10.33 7.18 -5.64
C LEU A 18 11.23 6.25 -4.81
N LEU A 19 10.78 5.82 -3.63
CA LEU A 19 11.55 4.90 -2.77
C LEU A 19 11.80 3.56 -3.45
N LEU A 20 10.77 2.99 -4.08
CA LEU A 20 10.88 1.72 -4.80
C LEU A 20 11.78 1.82 -6.04
N ALA A 21 11.76 2.96 -6.74
CA ALA A 21 12.60 3.21 -7.91
C ALA A 21 14.03 3.67 -7.55
N ALA A 22 14.30 3.99 -6.28
CA ALA A 22 15.60 4.49 -5.87
C ALA A 22 16.70 3.44 -6.05
N LYS A 23 17.93 3.91 -6.30
CA LYS A 23 19.12 3.06 -6.42
C LYS A 23 19.25 2.17 -5.18
N GLY A 24 19.35 0.85 -5.40
CA GLY A 24 19.42 -0.17 -4.35
C GLY A 24 18.08 -0.85 -4.04
N ALA A 25 16.95 -0.19 -4.28
CA ALA A 25 15.64 -0.85 -4.33
C ALA A 25 15.33 -1.35 -5.76
N ASP A 26 15.74 -0.56 -6.77
CA ASP A 26 15.82 -0.93 -8.19
C ASP A 26 14.55 -1.59 -8.77
N ALA A 27 13.37 -1.22 -8.25
CA ALA A 27 12.11 -1.69 -8.80
C ALA A 27 11.72 -0.91 -10.06
N THR A 28 11.15 -1.60 -11.04
CA THR A 28 10.45 -0.94 -12.16
C THR A 28 9.06 -0.58 -11.68
N VAL A 29 8.80 0.72 -11.49
CA VAL A 29 7.58 1.22 -10.86
C VAL A 29 6.60 1.76 -11.90
N THR A 30 5.35 1.29 -11.86
CA THR A 30 4.22 1.87 -12.58
C THR A 30 3.29 2.57 -11.58
N VAL A 31 3.08 3.88 -11.75
CA VAL A 31 2.12 4.64 -10.93
C VAL A 31 0.78 4.66 -11.62
N VAL A 32 -0.24 4.16 -10.93
CA VAL A 32 -1.61 4.03 -11.44
C VAL A 32 -2.54 4.95 -10.65
N HIS A 33 -3.51 5.58 -11.32
CA HIS A 33 -4.43 6.54 -10.70
C HIS A 33 -5.81 6.52 -11.36
N SER A 34 -6.74 7.34 -10.86
CA SER A 34 -8.14 7.41 -11.30
C SER A 34 -8.38 7.77 -12.78
N ARG A 35 -7.33 8.05 -13.55
CA ARG A 35 -7.41 8.35 -15.01
C ARG A 35 -6.62 7.32 -15.83
N THR A 36 -6.02 6.33 -15.19
CA THR A 36 -5.36 5.22 -15.85
C THR A 36 -6.45 4.30 -16.40
N THR A 37 -6.34 3.95 -17.67
CA THR A 37 -7.18 2.94 -18.32
C THR A 37 -6.65 1.55 -18.00
N ASP A 38 -7.54 0.56 -17.86
CA ASP A 38 -7.17 -0.85 -17.65
C ASP A 38 -6.22 -1.04 -16.45
N ILE A 39 -6.64 -0.52 -15.29
CA ILE A 39 -5.92 -0.62 -14.02
C ILE A 39 -5.62 -2.10 -13.68
N GLU A 40 -6.57 -2.98 -14.00
CA GLU A 40 -6.49 -4.41 -13.75
C GLU A 40 -5.30 -5.05 -14.45
N SER A 41 -5.04 -4.71 -15.73
CA SER A 41 -3.89 -5.26 -16.47
C SER A 41 -2.54 -4.90 -15.83
N HIS A 42 -2.41 -3.68 -15.33
CA HIS A 42 -1.19 -3.23 -14.66
C HIS A 42 -0.92 -4.06 -13.40
N CYS A 43 -1.96 -4.29 -12.60
CA CYS A 43 -1.87 -5.10 -11.38
C CYS A 43 -1.52 -6.57 -11.66
N ARG A 44 -2.11 -7.19 -12.70
CA ARG A 44 -1.87 -8.62 -13.01
C ARG A 44 -0.43 -8.94 -13.40
N GLY A 45 0.34 -7.93 -13.83
CA GLY A 45 1.75 -8.06 -14.17
C GLY A 45 2.71 -7.74 -13.02
N ALA A 46 2.21 -7.29 -11.87
CA ALA A 46 3.01 -6.76 -10.77
C ALA A 46 3.47 -7.85 -9.79
N ASP A 47 4.73 -7.78 -9.38
CA ASP A 47 5.27 -8.59 -8.27
C ASP A 47 4.92 -7.97 -6.91
N LEU A 48 4.75 -6.64 -6.88
CA LEU A 48 4.38 -5.85 -5.71
C LEU A 48 3.24 -4.89 -6.07
N ILE A 49 2.18 -4.87 -5.27
CA ILE A 49 1.09 -3.89 -5.36
C ILE A 49 1.07 -3.08 -4.06
N VAL A 50 1.21 -1.76 -4.17
CA VAL A 50 0.93 -0.83 -3.07
C VAL A 50 -0.40 -0.15 -3.31
N ALA A 51 -1.41 -0.46 -2.49
CA ALA A 51 -2.75 0.10 -2.60
C ALA A 51 -2.93 1.29 -1.64
N ALA A 52 -3.11 2.50 -2.19
CA ALA A 52 -3.28 3.74 -1.42
C ALA A 52 -4.27 4.69 -2.12
N VAL A 53 -5.47 4.17 -2.38
CA VAL A 53 -6.54 4.82 -3.16
C VAL A 53 -7.68 5.35 -2.29
N GLY A 54 -7.85 4.86 -1.06
CA GLY A 54 -8.94 5.27 -0.17
C GLY A 54 -10.31 4.87 -0.72
N ARG A 55 -10.42 3.66 -1.26
CA ARG A 55 -11.65 3.06 -1.77
C ARG A 55 -11.75 1.63 -1.26
N PRO A 56 -12.79 1.31 -0.47
CA PRO A 56 -12.90 0.00 0.16
C PRO A 56 -12.89 -1.12 -0.88
N GLU A 57 -12.00 -2.09 -0.69
CA GLU A 57 -12.00 -3.36 -1.42
C GLU A 57 -11.99 -3.19 -2.97
N MET A 58 -11.38 -2.11 -3.46
CA MET A 58 -11.31 -1.79 -4.89
C MET A 58 -10.44 -2.79 -5.65
N VAL A 59 -9.30 -3.17 -5.08
CA VAL A 59 -8.38 -4.13 -5.69
C VAL A 59 -8.91 -5.54 -5.47
N LYS A 60 -9.24 -6.21 -6.56
CA LYS A 60 -9.81 -7.56 -6.54
C LYS A 60 -8.73 -8.64 -6.63
N ALA A 61 -8.99 -9.82 -6.09
CA ALA A 61 -8.12 -10.99 -6.18
C ALA A 61 -7.77 -11.32 -7.65
N ALA A 62 -8.72 -11.13 -8.57
CA ALA A 62 -8.53 -11.31 -10.00
C ALA A 62 -7.55 -10.30 -10.66
N TRP A 63 -7.16 -9.25 -9.94
CA TRP A 63 -6.16 -8.26 -10.39
C TRP A 63 -4.76 -8.65 -9.92
N VAL A 64 -4.64 -9.59 -8.99
CA VAL A 64 -3.39 -9.94 -8.32
C VAL A 64 -2.68 -11.04 -9.08
N LYS A 65 -1.39 -10.85 -9.38
CA LYS A 65 -0.52 -11.92 -9.87
C LYS A 65 -0.33 -12.96 -8.77
N THR A 66 -0.46 -14.25 -9.09
CA THR A 66 -0.17 -15.34 -8.14
C THR A 66 1.22 -15.17 -7.53
N GLY A 67 1.29 -15.17 -6.21
CA GLY A 67 2.53 -14.99 -5.45
C GLY A 67 3.00 -13.53 -5.31
N ALA A 68 2.24 -12.53 -5.77
CA ALA A 68 2.56 -11.12 -5.55
C ALA A 68 2.50 -10.74 -4.06
N ILE A 69 3.23 -9.69 -3.71
CA ILE A 69 3.17 -9.04 -2.41
C ILE A 69 2.21 -7.86 -2.49
N ILE A 70 1.36 -7.71 -1.48
CA ILE A 70 0.40 -6.61 -1.38
C ILE A 70 0.67 -5.80 -0.11
N VAL A 71 0.84 -4.49 -0.28
CA VAL A 71 0.88 -3.52 0.81
C VAL A 71 -0.38 -2.66 0.72
N ASP A 72 -1.34 -2.95 1.59
CA ASP A 72 -2.60 -2.23 1.72
C ASP A 72 -2.47 -1.09 2.73
N VAL A 73 -2.45 0.13 2.22
CA VAL A 73 -2.36 1.38 3.00
C VAL A 73 -3.75 1.94 3.31
N GLY A 74 -4.79 1.42 2.65
CA GLY A 74 -6.15 1.89 2.79
C GLY A 74 -6.68 1.70 4.20
N ILE A 75 -7.43 2.68 4.69
CA ILE A 75 -8.27 2.54 5.89
C ILE A 75 -9.62 3.15 5.53
N ASN A 76 -10.59 2.27 5.32
CA ASN A 76 -11.95 2.62 4.93
C ASN A 76 -12.92 2.13 6.01
N ARG A 77 -14.03 2.85 6.19
CA ARG A 77 -15.15 2.42 7.05
C ARG A 77 -16.26 1.88 6.18
N VAL A 78 -16.72 0.68 6.50
CA VAL A 78 -17.86 0.04 5.84
C VAL A 78 -18.91 -0.22 6.90
N GLU A 79 -20.15 0.18 6.64
CA GLU A 79 -21.27 -0.04 7.57
C GLU A 79 -21.42 -1.53 7.86
N ASP A 80 -21.64 -1.86 9.12
CA ASP A 80 -21.90 -3.21 9.58
C ASP A 80 -22.89 -3.22 10.75
N SER A 81 -23.31 -4.42 11.16
CA SER A 81 -24.22 -4.61 12.28
C SER A 81 -23.52 -4.70 13.65
N SER A 82 -22.24 -4.30 13.76
CA SER A 82 -21.53 -4.30 15.03
C SER A 82 -22.01 -3.18 15.95
N GLU A 83 -21.66 -3.23 17.24
CA GLU A 83 -21.97 -2.15 18.19
C GLU A 83 -21.43 -0.78 17.75
N LYS A 84 -20.36 -0.77 16.94
CA LYS A 84 -19.77 0.47 16.40
C LYS A 84 -20.49 0.97 15.14
N GLY A 85 -21.33 0.14 14.51
CA GLY A 85 -22.04 0.42 13.26
C GLY A 85 -21.15 0.43 12.01
N TYR A 86 -19.88 0.06 12.14
CA TYR A 86 -18.96 -0.08 11.02
C TYR A 86 -17.78 -1.01 11.35
N ARG A 87 -17.26 -1.66 10.30
CA ARG A 87 -15.95 -2.31 10.28
C ARG A 87 -14.92 -1.47 9.55
N LEU A 88 -13.66 -1.72 9.85
CA LEU A 88 -12.54 -1.18 9.08
C LEU A 88 -12.11 -2.19 8.02
N CYS A 89 -11.83 -1.71 6.81
CA CYS A 89 -11.26 -2.53 5.75
C CYS A 89 -10.22 -1.73 4.96
N GLY A 90 -9.40 -2.44 4.19
CA GLY A 90 -8.39 -1.85 3.32
C GLY A 90 -8.92 -1.42 1.96
N ASP A 91 -8.01 -1.09 1.06
CA ASP A 91 -8.28 -0.84 -0.35
C ASP A 91 -8.32 -2.13 -1.18
N VAL A 92 -7.88 -3.25 -0.60
CA VAL A 92 -7.81 -4.58 -1.23
C VAL A 92 -8.83 -5.51 -0.57
N GLU A 93 -9.50 -6.33 -1.37
CA GLU A 93 -10.44 -7.32 -0.84
C GLU A 93 -9.73 -8.49 -0.14
N GLU A 94 -10.41 -9.08 0.85
CA GLU A 94 -9.84 -10.13 1.70
C GLU A 94 -9.44 -11.40 0.92
N ASP A 95 -10.21 -11.76 -0.11
CA ASP A 95 -9.95 -12.95 -0.95
C ASP A 95 -8.57 -12.90 -1.65
N ALA A 96 -7.97 -11.71 -1.79
CA ALA A 96 -6.62 -11.55 -2.33
C ALA A 96 -5.55 -12.30 -1.50
N HIS A 97 -5.81 -12.60 -0.22
CA HIS A 97 -4.94 -13.45 0.62
C HIS A 97 -4.72 -14.85 0.04
N SER A 98 -5.68 -15.39 -0.72
CA SER A 98 -5.56 -16.71 -1.34
C SER A 98 -4.63 -16.73 -2.57
N VAL A 99 -4.36 -15.56 -3.16
CA VAL A 99 -3.57 -15.41 -4.40
C VAL A 99 -2.19 -14.82 -4.13
N ALA A 100 -2.11 -13.86 -3.21
CA ALA A 100 -0.87 -13.19 -2.83
C ALA A 100 0.03 -14.12 -2.01
N SER A 101 1.35 -13.96 -2.13
CA SER A 101 2.30 -14.61 -1.22
C SER A 101 2.31 -13.96 0.16
N TYR A 102 2.03 -12.65 0.20
CA TYR A 102 1.90 -11.89 1.42
C TYR A 102 0.98 -10.68 1.17
N MET A 103 0.13 -10.38 2.15
CA MET A 103 -0.72 -9.19 2.14
C MET A 103 -0.78 -8.61 3.56
N THR A 104 -0.58 -7.30 3.68
CA THR A 104 -0.68 -6.62 4.98
C THR A 104 -2.14 -6.61 5.47
N PRO A 105 -2.40 -6.96 6.74
CA PRO A 105 -3.76 -6.93 7.28
C PRO A 105 -4.26 -5.49 7.49
N VAL A 106 -5.56 -5.29 7.36
CA VAL A 106 -6.22 -4.03 7.72
C VAL A 106 -7.41 -4.33 8.65
N PRO A 107 -7.41 -3.86 9.91
CA PRO A 107 -6.37 -3.06 10.57
C PRO A 107 -5.13 -3.90 10.97
N GLY A 108 -4.06 -3.23 11.38
CA GLY A 108 -2.88 -3.87 11.99
C GLY A 108 -1.62 -3.97 11.12
N GLY A 109 -1.72 -3.66 9.82
CA GLY A 109 -0.58 -3.64 8.90
C GLY A 109 0.15 -2.30 8.89
N VAL A 110 -0.17 -1.43 7.92
CA VAL A 110 0.57 -0.18 7.67
C VAL A 110 0.33 0.88 8.75
N GLY A 111 -0.86 0.90 9.37
CA GLY A 111 -1.24 1.89 10.39
C GLY A 111 -0.23 2.00 11.55
N PRO A 112 0.05 0.91 12.30
CA PRO A 112 1.02 0.92 13.39
C PRO A 112 2.43 1.39 13.00
N MET A 113 2.85 1.08 11.77
CA MET A 113 4.17 1.49 11.26
C MET A 113 4.29 3.00 11.08
N THR A 114 3.19 3.72 10.87
CA THR A 114 3.21 5.18 10.64
C THR A 114 3.79 5.93 11.84
N ILE A 115 3.35 5.59 13.06
CA ILE A 115 3.86 6.22 14.29
C ILE A 115 5.30 5.78 14.56
N ALA A 116 5.60 4.49 14.37
CA ALA A 116 6.96 3.98 14.55
C ALA A 116 7.97 4.70 13.63
N MET A 117 7.60 4.95 12.38
CA MET A 117 8.46 5.63 11.41
C MET A 117 8.61 7.11 11.70
N LEU A 118 7.58 7.79 12.21
CA LEU A 118 7.72 9.16 12.72
C LEU A 118 8.75 9.22 13.85
N MET A 119 8.68 8.30 14.81
CA MET A 119 9.64 8.25 15.93
C MET A 119 11.05 7.93 15.44
N SER A 120 11.20 6.95 14.54
CA SER A 120 12.50 6.60 13.94
C SER A 120 13.14 7.80 13.23
N ASN A 121 12.37 8.53 12.43
CA ASN A 121 12.85 9.74 11.76
C ASN A 121 13.24 10.84 12.76
N THR A 122 12.50 10.98 13.87
CA THR A 122 12.80 11.93 14.95
C THR A 122 14.13 11.61 15.63
N VAL A 123 14.36 10.33 15.97
CA VAL A 123 15.62 9.86 16.56
C VAL A 123 16.79 10.11 15.62
N ARG A 124 16.66 9.70 14.35
CA ARG A 124 17.69 9.93 13.33
C ARG A 124 18.06 11.41 13.19
N ALA A 125 17.07 12.30 13.18
CA ALA A 125 17.32 13.73 13.11
C ALA A 125 18.04 14.28 14.35
N ALA A 126 17.75 13.74 15.54
CA ALA A 126 18.44 14.11 16.77
C ALA A 126 19.90 13.63 16.79
N GLU A 127 20.18 12.43 16.28
CA GLU A 127 21.53 11.89 16.16
C GLU A 127 22.39 12.72 15.19
N MET A 128 21.87 13.03 14.00
CA MET A 128 22.57 13.84 13.00
C MET A 128 22.97 15.23 13.54
N ARG A 129 22.09 15.86 14.33
CA ARG A 129 22.39 17.14 15.00
C ARG A 129 23.50 17.04 16.06
N LYS A 130 23.67 15.89 16.72
CA LYS A 130 24.74 15.73 17.72
C LYS A 130 26.12 15.52 17.08
N THR A 131 26.15 15.04 15.84
CA THR A 131 27.39 14.78 15.07
C THR A 131 27.80 15.97 14.18
N SER A 132 26.98 17.04 14.14
CA SER A 132 27.28 18.30 13.43
C SER A 132 27.81 19.33 14.41
#